data_AF-A0A7Y2J1Y5-F1
#
_entry.id   AF-A0A7Y2J1Y5-F1
#
_cell.length_a   1.000
_cell.length_b   1.000
_cell.length_c   1.000
_cell.angle_alpha   90.00
_cell.angle_beta   90.00
_cell.angle_gamma   90.00
#
_symmetry.space_group_name_H-M   'P 1'
#
loop_
_entity.id
_entity.type
_entity.pdbx_description
1 polymer ?
#
loop_
_entity_poly.entity_id
_entity_poly.type
_entity_poly.pdbx_seq_one_letter_code
_entity_poly.pdbx_strand_id
1 'polypeptide(L)'
;MKKIWIYIFTVFSVFACKDEIQFNMPALQGIKDGVELWRATYSAADIDAGGLVVQGGNNSEVLSLVTTRDNVGTYYLGGNYQSEARFEDAQGNVFSTLNPPDPSVSIYPADGEIVIVDFENSTNTVTGTFKFNAYTADGLQTVNFIEGEFYQIRLTGGLLVLGGGTSCQDAVSDVADAEAAFAATDSSMPEYEAVCNAYKDALTVQIFSCGDSTGALQSLVDSLGDCN
;
A
#
# COMPACT_ATOMS: atom_id res chain seq x y z
N MET A 1 39.75 70.25 18.25
CA MET A 1 40.20 69.01 17.57
C MET A 1 40.82 68.13 18.65
N LYS A 2 40.49 66.87 18.96
CA LYS A 2 39.57 65.82 18.48
C LYS A 2 39.15 65.05 19.75
N LYS A 3 37.87 64.75 19.93
CA LYS A 3 37.37 63.86 21.00
C LYS A 3 37.51 62.42 20.51
N ILE A 4 38.35 61.61 21.16
CA ILE A 4 38.42 60.17 20.91
C ILE A 4 37.34 59.53 21.77
N TRP A 5 36.19 59.27 21.16
CA TRP A 5 35.15 58.41 21.73
C TRP A 5 35.45 56.98 21.29
N ILE A 6 35.96 56.18 22.23
CA ILE A 6 36.00 54.72 22.09
C ILE A 6 34.57 54.24 22.34
N TYR A 7 33.88 53.86 21.27
CA TYR A 7 32.69 53.01 21.33
C TYR A 7 32.83 51.97 20.23
N ILE A 8 33.59 50.91 20.50
CA ILE A 8 33.39 49.61 19.87
C ILE A 8 32.37 48.92 20.78
N PHE A 9 31.10 49.21 20.55
CA PHE A 9 30.02 48.35 21.02
C PHE A 9 29.86 47.29 19.94
N THR A 10 30.41 46.13 20.23
CA THR A 10 30.23 44.86 19.55
C THR A 10 28.74 44.61 19.30
N VAL A 11 28.27 44.99 18.12
CA VAL A 11 27.04 44.45 17.54
C VAL A 11 27.46 43.23 16.71
N PHE A 12 27.77 42.14 17.42
CA PHE A 12 27.68 40.80 16.84
C PHE A 12 26.19 40.48 16.85
N SER A 13 25.49 40.92 15.81
CA SER A 13 24.15 40.44 15.49
C SER A 13 24.25 38.95 15.21
N VAL A 14 23.97 38.15 16.24
CA VAL A 14 23.65 36.74 16.16
C VAL A 14 22.46 36.57 15.22
N PHE A 15 22.74 36.30 13.95
CA PHE A 15 21.80 35.59 13.09
C PHE A 15 21.76 34.14 13.57
N ALA A 16 21.06 33.91 14.68
CA ALA A 16 20.48 32.60 14.91
C ALA A 16 19.34 32.49 13.89
N CYS A 17 19.62 31.88 12.73
CA CYS A 17 18.56 31.27 11.96
C CYS A 17 17.94 30.22 12.88
N LYS A 18 16.85 30.62 13.55
CA LYS A 18 15.94 29.68 14.19
C LYS A 18 15.23 29.02 13.02
N ASP A 19 15.77 27.89 12.58
CA ASP A 19 14.99 26.98 11.76
C ASP A 19 13.81 26.57 12.65
N GLU A 20 12.66 27.22 12.48
CA GLU A 20 11.41 26.72 13.02
C GLU A 20 11.12 25.45 12.23
N ILE A 21 11.59 24.33 12.77
CA ILE A 21 11.26 23.00 12.28
C ILE A 21 9.76 22.82 12.53
N GLN A 22 8.95 23.17 11.53
CA GLN A 22 7.51 22.96 11.59
C GLN A 22 7.28 21.47 11.36
N PHE A 23 7.09 20.72 12.44
CA PHE A 23 6.74 19.31 12.39
C PHE A 23 5.33 19.20 11.80
N ASN A 24 5.25 18.90 10.51
CA ASN A 24 3.99 18.64 9.82
C ASN A 24 3.51 17.23 10.17
N MET A 25 3.12 17.03 11.43
CA MET A 25 2.61 15.78 11.98
C MET A 25 1.09 15.88 12.21
N PRO A 26 0.28 14.87 11.84
CA PRO A 26 0.65 13.66 11.11
C PRO A 26 1.07 13.94 9.66
N ALA A 27 1.83 13.03 9.05
CA ALA A 27 2.31 13.16 7.67
C ALA A 27 1.98 11.91 6.85
N LEU A 28 1.48 12.11 5.63
CA LEU A 28 1.57 11.13 4.55
C LEU A 28 2.18 11.84 3.35
N GLN A 29 3.40 11.47 2.97
CA GLN A 29 4.16 12.14 1.92
C GLN A 29 5.18 11.21 1.26
N GLY A 30 5.72 11.61 0.11
CA GLY A 30 6.80 10.90 -0.58
C GLY A 30 7.29 11.68 -1.79
N ILE A 31 8.40 11.25 -2.38
CA ILE A 31 8.92 11.83 -3.62
C ILE A 31 8.29 11.09 -4.80
N LYS A 32 7.39 11.78 -5.50
CA LYS A 32 6.70 11.31 -6.71
C LYS A 32 7.60 11.52 -7.93
N ASP A 33 7.70 10.47 -8.75
CA ASP A 33 8.48 10.39 -10.00
C ASP A 33 9.93 10.89 -9.86
N GLY A 34 10.50 10.71 -8.66
CA GLY A 34 11.88 11.09 -8.32
C GLY A 34 12.15 12.60 -8.23
N VAL A 35 11.13 13.46 -8.38
CA VAL A 35 11.35 14.92 -8.48
C VAL A 35 10.42 15.77 -7.61
N GLU A 36 9.19 15.35 -7.38
CA GLU A 36 8.16 16.16 -6.72
C GLU A 36 7.89 15.67 -5.30
N LEU A 37 7.95 16.54 -4.30
CA LEU A 37 7.44 16.20 -2.97
C LEU A 37 5.91 16.20 -3.00
N TRP A 38 5.32 15.02 -3.03
CA TRP A 38 3.88 14.84 -2.86
C TRP A 38 3.54 14.77 -1.38
N ARG A 39 2.51 15.51 -0.94
CA ARG A 39 2.06 15.55 0.44
C ARG A 39 0.54 15.56 0.52
N ALA A 40 0.00 14.66 1.33
CA ALA A 40 -1.40 14.64 1.65
C ALA A 40 -1.79 15.82 2.54
N THR A 41 -2.94 16.43 2.26
CA THR A 41 -3.59 17.45 3.11
C THR A 41 -4.56 16.84 4.12
N TYR A 42 -5.00 15.61 3.87
CA TYR A 42 -5.77 14.78 4.78
C TYR A 42 -5.26 13.35 4.72
N SER A 43 -5.38 12.63 5.82
CA SER A 43 -4.95 11.23 5.90
C SER A 43 -5.72 10.52 7.00
N ALA A 44 -6.03 9.25 6.77
CA ALA A 44 -6.65 8.36 7.73
C ALA A 44 -6.10 6.95 7.52
N ALA A 45 -6.15 6.15 8.58
CA ALA A 45 -5.87 4.73 8.50
C ALA A 45 -7.03 3.94 9.09
N ASP A 46 -7.11 2.68 8.72
CA ASP A 46 -8.07 1.74 9.29
C ASP A 46 -7.53 0.31 9.24
N ILE A 47 -8.02 -0.52 10.15
CA ILE A 47 -7.81 -1.95 10.10
C ILE A 47 -9.13 -2.57 9.65
N ASP A 48 -9.13 -3.14 8.45
CA ASP A 48 -10.30 -3.78 7.87
C ASP A 48 -9.96 -5.23 7.52
N ALA A 49 -10.80 -6.15 7.96
CA ALA A 49 -10.58 -7.60 7.84
C ALA A 49 -9.13 -8.05 8.16
N GLY A 50 -8.51 -7.47 9.20
CA GLY A 50 -7.15 -7.82 9.61
C GLY A 50 -6.03 -7.37 8.66
N GLY A 51 -6.33 -6.61 7.61
CA GLY A 51 -5.35 -5.83 6.82
C GLY A 51 -5.31 -4.37 7.27
N LEU A 52 -4.20 -3.67 7.00
CA LEU A 52 -4.10 -2.22 7.21
C LEU A 52 -4.41 -1.49 5.91
N VAL A 53 -5.20 -0.43 6.02
CA VAL A 53 -5.41 0.55 4.97
C VAL A 53 -4.91 1.90 5.46
N VAL A 54 -4.01 2.54 4.71
CA VAL A 54 -3.59 3.93 4.92
C VAL A 54 -3.95 4.73 3.68
N GLN A 55 -4.79 5.74 3.85
CA GLN A 55 -5.17 6.63 2.75
C GLN A 55 -4.86 8.07 3.09
N GLY A 56 -4.55 8.83 2.06
CA GLY A 56 -4.56 10.28 2.15
C GLY A 56 -4.51 10.91 0.78
N GLY A 57 -4.84 12.19 0.74
CA GLY A 57 -4.92 12.90 -0.52
C GLY A 57 -4.77 14.40 -0.35
N ASN A 58 -4.69 15.06 -1.49
CA ASN A 58 -4.83 16.51 -1.61
C ASN A 58 -6.16 16.83 -2.33
N ASN A 59 -6.33 18.05 -2.84
CA ASN A 59 -7.58 18.45 -3.47
C ASN A 59 -7.94 17.66 -4.75
N SER A 60 -7.00 16.91 -5.33
CA SER A 60 -7.17 16.26 -6.63
C SER A 60 -6.51 14.89 -6.76
N GLU A 61 -5.65 14.48 -5.84
CA GLU A 61 -4.93 13.21 -5.91
C GLU A 61 -5.15 12.40 -4.63
N VAL A 62 -5.18 11.07 -4.76
CA VAL A 62 -5.39 10.14 -3.64
C VAL A 62 -4.35 9.03 -3.69
N LEU A 63 -3.69 8.80 -2.56
CA LEU A 63 -2.82 7.65 -2.32
C LEU A 63 -3.52 6.69 -1.34
N SER A 64 -3.51 5.41 -1.68
CA SER A 64 -4.03 4.32 -0.86
C SER A 64 -2.98 3.21 -0.76
N LEU A 65 -2.66 2.81 0.45
CA LEU A 65 -1.72 1.74 0.78
C LEU A 65 -2.51 0.66 1.52
N VAL A 66 -2.55 -0.56 0.97
CA VAL A 66 -3.32 -1.69 1.48
C VAL A 66 -2.36 -2.85 1.75
N THR A 67 -2.35 -3.37 2.98
CA THR A 67 -1.53 -4.52 3.35
C THR A 67 -2.38 -5.76 3.59
N THR A 68 -1.77 -6.93 3.41
CA THR A 68 -2.48 -8.20 3.65
C THR A 68 -2.70 -8.49 5.13
N ARG A 69 -1.92 -7.87 6.03
CA ARG A 69 -2.02 -8.05 7.48
C ARG A 69 -1.79 -6.72 8.22
N ASP A 70 -2.20 -6.66 9.47
CA ASP A 70 -2.16 -5.48 10.34
C ASP A 70 -1.03 -5.52 11.38
N ASN A 71 -0.01 -6.35 11.19
CA ASN A 71 1.14 -6.43 12.10
C ASN A 71 2.36 -5.65 11.58
N VAL A 72 3.25 -5.25 12.49
CA VAL A 72 4.57 -4.69 12.14
C VAL A 72 5.32 -5.66 11.22
N GLY A 73 5.90 -5.14 10.14
CA GLY A 73 6.58 -5.94 9.13
C GLY A 73 6.63 -5.29 7.76
N THR A 74 7.23 -6.02 6.82
CA THR A 74 7.34 -5.64 5.40
C THR A 74 6.31 -6.39 4.56
N TYR A 75 5.62 -5.66 3.71
CA TYR A 75 4.61 -6.14 2.78
C TYR A 75 5.06 -5.80 1.37
N TYR A 76 5.43 -6.82 0.61
CA TYR A 76 5.87 -6.64 -0.77
C TYR A 76 4.68 -6.34 -1.69
N LEU A 77 4.94 -5.55 -2.73
CA LEU A 77 3.94 -5.11 -3.70
C LEU A 77 4.27 -5.66 -5.08
N GLY A 78 3.23 -5.86 -5.89
CA GLY A 78 3.33 -6.28 -7.28
C GLY A 78 3.72 -7.76 -7.47
N GLY A 79 3.85 -8.16 -8.73
CA GLY A 79 3.99 -9.57 -9.09
C GLY A 79 2.81 -10.40 -8.58
N ASN A 80 3.09 -11.34 -7.69
CA ASN A 80 2.06 -12.22 -7.10
C ASN A 80 1.53 -11.72 -5.73
N TYR A 81 2.14 -10.68 -5.16
CA TYR A 81 1.75 -10.19 -3.84
C TYR A 81 0.41 -9.45 -3.90
N GLN A 82 -0.41 -9.65 -2.86
CA GLN A 82 -1.78 -9.09 -2.78
C GLN A 82 -1.85 -7.77 -1.99
N SER A 83 -0.75 -7.33 -1.39
CA SER A 83 -0.65 -5.96 -0.87
C SER A 83 -0.54 -4.99 -2.04
N GLU A 84 -1.13 -3.81 -1.89
CA GLU A 84 -1.29 -2.85 -2.97
C GLU A 84 -0.87 -1.44 -2.56
N ALA A 85 -0.17 -0.75 -3.45
CA ALA A 85 -0.18 0.71 -3.49
C ALA A 85 -0.99 1.17 -4.71
N ARG A 86 -1.99 2.02 -4.46
CA ARG A 86 -2.87 2.60 -5.47
C ARG A 86 -2.77 4.11 -5.41
N PHE A 87 -2.62 4.75 -6.57
CA PHE A 87 -2.58 6.19 -6.69
C PHE A 87 -3.58 6.65 -7.75
N GLU A 88 -4.36 7.68 -7.45
CA GLU A 88 -5.25 8.35 -8.39
C GLU A 88 -4.75 9.77 -8.61
N ASP A 89 -4.45 10.13 -9.86
CA ASP A 89 -3.93 11.45 -10.20
C ASP A 89 -5.04 12.50 -10.40
N ALA A 90 -4.64 13.76 -10.59
CA ALA A 90 -5.56 14.87 -10.79
C ALA A 90 -6.38 14.81 -12.09
N GLN A 91 -6.07 13.87 -12.99
CA GLN A 91 -6.82 13.61 -14.22
C GLN A 91 -7.79 12.41 -14.06
N GLY A 92 -7.76 11.73 -12.91
CA GLY A 92 -8.56 10.54 -12.61
C GLY A 92 -7.94 9.25 -13.16
N ASN A 93 -6.67 9.27 -13.59
CA ASN A 93 -5.98 8.04 -13.95
C ASN A 93 -5.65 7.27 -12.66
N VAL A 94 -5.90 5.97 -12.68
CA VAL A 94 -5.67 5.08 -11.54
C VAL A 94 -4.48 4.19 -11.83
N PHE A 95 -3.49 4.27 -10.96
CA PHE A 95 -2.29 3.45 -10.96
C PHE A 95 -2.36 2.45 -9.82
N SER A 96 -1.98 1.20 -10.06
CA SER A 96 -1.93 0.17 -9.04
C SER A 96 -0.69 -0.70 -9.23
N THR A 97 -0.11 -1.17 -8.12
CA THR A 97 0.93 -2.20 -8.14
C THR A 97 0.40 -3.58 -8.53
N LEU A 98 -0.92 -3.78 -8.58
CA LEU A 98 -1.54 -5.02 -9.06
C LEU A 98 -1.66 -5.05 -10.59
N ASN A 99 -1.42 -3.93 -11.27
CA ASN A 99 -1.46 -3.87 -12.74
C ASN A 99 -0.10 -4.22 -13.34
N PRO A 100 -0.04 -5.13 -14.33
CA PRO A 100 1.17 -5.36 -15.09
C PRO A 100 1.43 -4.20 -16.08
N PRO A 101 2.70 -3.90 -16.39
CA PRO A 101 3.01 -2.96 -17.47
C PRO A 101 2.66 -3.54 -18.84
N ASP A 102 2.37 -2.66 -19.80
CA ASP A 102 2.38 -3.04 -21.20
C ASP A 102 3.84 -3.33 -21.62
N PRO A 103 4.12 -4.45 -22.31
CA PRO A 103 5.48 -4.81 -22.72
C PRO A 103 6.19 -3.76 -23.61
N SER A 104 5.44 -2.87 -24.26
CA SER A 104 5.98 -1.75 -25.04
C SER A 104 6.45 -0.58 -24.18
N VAL A 105 5.98 -0.48 -22.94
CA VAL A 105 6.34 0.57 -21.97
C VAL A 105 7.44 0.08 -21.04
N SER A 106 7.27 -1.09 -20.43
CA SER A 106 8.23 -1.66 -19.48
C SER A 106 8.17 -3.17 -19.48
N ILE A 107 9.35 -3.80 -19.39
CA ILE A 107 9.47 -5.24 -19.11
C ILE A 107 9.61 -5.54 -17.62
N TYR A 108 9.77 -4.49 -16.80
CA TYR A 108 9.88 -4.63 -15.35
C TYR A 108 8.49 -4.54 -14.72
N PRO A 109 8.05 -5.57 -13.99
CA PRO A 109 6.72 -5.57 -13.37
C PRO A 109 6.59 -4.44 -12.35
N ALA A 110 5.35 -4.18 -11.91
CA ALA A 110 5.14 -3.39 -10.71
C ALA A 110 5.87 -4.03 -9.53
N ASP A 111 6.42 -3.21 -8.67
CA ASP A 111 7.17 -3.63 -7.49
C ASP A 111 7.09 -2.57 -6.39
N GLY A 112 7.51 -2.96 -5.18
CA GLY A 112 7.57 -2.05 -4.06
C GLY A 112 7.44 -2.76 -2.72
N GLU A 113 7.36 -1.95 -1.67
CA GLU A 113 7.09 -2.42 -0.33
C GLU A 113 6.35 -1.36 0.49
N ILE A 114 5.47 -1.82 1.38
CA ILE A 114 4.95 -1.08 2.51
C ILE A 114 5.62 -1.66 3.76
N VAL A 115 6.21 -0.82 4.59
CA VAL A 115 6.80 -1.23 5.87
C VAL A 115 6.00 -0.60 6.98
N ILE A 116 5.28 -1.42 7.74
CA ILE A 116 4.67 -0.99 8.99
C ILE A 116 5.74 -1.05 10.07
N VAL A 117 6.07 0.10 10.65
CA VAL A 117 7.14 0.24 11.65
C VAL A 117 6.57 0.16 13.07
N ASP A 118 5.45 0.81 13.34
CA ASP A 118 4.89 0.89 14.68
C ASP A 118 3.37 1.14 14.71
N PHE A 119 2.72 0.61 15.74
CA PHE A 119 1.35 0.93 16.13
C PHE A 119 1.35 1.49 17.56
N GLU A 120 1.11 2.79 17.68
CA GLU A 120 1.04 3.46 18.98
C GLU A 120 -0.38 3.38 19.53
N ASN A 121 -0.59 2.43 20.44
CA ASN A 121 -1.89 2.13 21.04
C ASN A 121 -2.47 3.31 21.84
N SER A 122 -1.62 4.15 22.45
CA SER A 122 -2.11 5.26 23.29
C SER A 122 -2.77 6.36 22.46
N THR A 123 -2.26 6.61 21.25
CA THR A 123 -2.80 7.60 20.31
C THR A 123 -3.66 6.99 19.20
N ASN A 124 -3.71 5.66 19.14
CA ASN A 124 -4.35 4.89 18.07
C ASN A 124 -3.83 5.32 16.70
N THR A 125 -2.50 5.32 16.53
CA THR A 125 -1.84 5.78 15.31
C THR A 125 -0.90 4.71 14.75
N VAL A 126 -0.67 4.76 13.44
CA VAL A 126 0.25 3.88 12.72
C VAL A 126 1.37 4.69 12.07
N THR A 127 2.57 4.12 12.05
CA THR A 127 3.76 4.70 11.43
C THR A 127 4.45 3.68 10.53
N GLY A 128 4.96 4.14 9.40
CA GLY A 128 5.71 3.31 8.48
C GLY A 128 6.23 4.06 7.25
N THR A 129 6.78 3.30 6.33
CA THR A 129 7.36 3.80 5.07
C THR A 129 6.80 3.03 3.88
N PHE A 130 6.93 3.61 2.69
CA PHE A 130 6.55 2.96 1.45
C PHE A 130 7.42 3.41 0.28
N LYS A 131 7.52 2.55 -0.72
CA LYS A 131 8.07 2.87 -2.05
C LYS A 131 7.45 1.92 -3.07
N PHE A 132 7.17 2.39 -4.28
CA PHE A 132 6.59 1.53 -5.32
C PHE A 132 6.74 2.11 -6.73
N ASN A 133 6.61 1.21 -7.70
CA ASN A 133 6.29 1.52 -9.10
C ASN A 133 4.93 0.89 -9.43
N ALA A 134 4.00 1.72 -9.90
CA ALA A 134 2.64 1.29 -10.25
C ALA A 134 2.29 1.67 -11.68
N TYR A 135 1.34 0.95 -12.27
CA TYR A 135 0.90 1.15 -13.65
C TYR A 135 -0.60 1.36 -13.74
N THR A 136 -1.05 2.04 -14.80
CA THR A 136 -2.47 2.08 -15.18
C THR A 136 -2.96 0.70 -15.58
N ALA A 137 -4.29 0.51 -15.61
CA ALA A 137 -4.89 -0.79 -15.95
C ALA A 137 -4.52 -1.29 -17.37
N ASP A 138 -4.26 -0.38 -18.30
CA ASP A 138 -3.75 -0.70 -19.63
C ASP A 138 -2.22 -0.89 -19.68
N GLY A 139 -1.53 -0.65 -18.56
CA GLY A 139 -0.09 -0.76 -18.43
C GLY A 139 0.70 0.32 -19.16
N LEU A 140 0.06 1.34 -19.74
CA LEU A 140 0.69 2.32 -20.62
C LEU A 140 1.30 3.52 -19.90
N GLN A 141 0.87 3.79 -18.67
CA GLN A 141 1.39 4.87 -17.84
C GLN A 141 1.93 4.31 -16.53
N THR A 142 2.91 5.00 -15.94
CA THR A 142 3.54 4.63 -14.68
C THR A 142 3.60 5.82 -13.73
N VAL A 143 3.57 5.53 -12.44
CA VAL A 143 3.89 6.47 -11.36
C VAL A 143 4.86 5.79 -10.40
N ASN A 144 5.81 6.56 -9.92
CA ASN A 144 6.79 6.10 -8.93
C ASN A 144 6.70 6.93 -7.65
N PHE A 145 6.81 6.26 -6.50
CA PHE A 145 7.02 6.91 -5.21
C PHE A 145 8.26 6.33 -4.53
N ILE A 146 9.18 7.20 -4.12
CA ILE A 146 10.34 6.87 -3.29
C ILE A 146 10.37 7.72 -2.03
N GLU A 147 11.11 7.28 -1.03
CA GLU A 147 11.23 7.98 0.27
C GLU A 147 9.86 8.32 0.89
N GLY A 148 8.88 7.42 0.71
CA GLY A 148 7.53 7.59 1.22
C GLY A 148 7.45 7.31 2.71
N GLU A 149 6.71 8.14 3.44
CA GLU A 149 6.43 7.97 4.86
C GLU A 149 4.96 8.23 5.19
N PHE A 150 4.43 7.43 6.11
CA PHE A 150 3.20 7.72 6.83
C PHE A 150 3.53 7.74 8.33
N TYR A 151 3.33 8.87 8.98
CA TYR A 151 3.78 9.09 10.34
C TYR A 151 2.64 9.54 11.24
N GLN A 152 2.40 8.73 12.27
CA GLN A 152 1.32 8.89 13.24
C GLN A 152 -0.07 9.09 12.60
N ILE A 153 -0.36 8.36 11.52
CA ILE A 153 -1.69 8.40 10.89
C ILE A 153 -2.69 7.76 11.83
N ARG A 154 -3.80 8.45 12.10
CA ARG A 154 -4.81 7.98 13.05
C ARG A 154 -5.67 6.87 12.47
N LEU A 155 -5.85 5.81 13.24
CA LEU A 155 -6.83 4.76 12.97
C LEU A 155 -8.23 5.30 13.31
N THR A 156 -9.07 5.50 12.30
CA THR A 156 -10.39 6.16 12.45
C THR A 156 -11.57 5.18 12.50
N GLY A 157 -11.44 3.98 11.93
CA GLY A 157 -12.57 3.06 11.77
C GLY A 157 -13.52 3.47 10.65
N GLY A 158 -13.99 2.49 9.86
CA GLY A 158 -14.96 2.69 8.79
C GLY A 158 -14.43 3.47 7.59
N LEU A 159 -13.11 3.45 7.35
CA LEU A 159 -12.51 4.04 6.16
C LEU A 159 -12.92 3.17 4.95
N LEU A 160 -13.45 3.81 3.90
CA LEU A 160 -13.72 3.10 2.65
C LEU A 160 -12.40 2.66 2.04
N VAL A 161 -12.22 1.36 1.79
CA VAL A 161 -11.03 0.84 1.10
C VAL A 161 -11.05 1.25 -0.37
N LEU A 162 -10.10 2.09 -0.77
CA LEU A 162 -9.88 2.49 -2.16
C LEU A 162 -8.70 1.69 -2.72
N GLY A 163 -8.95 0.43 -3.07
CA GLY A 163 -7.95 -0.54 -3.55
C GLY A 163 -8.58 -1.88 -3.92
N GLY A 164 -7.84 -2.71 -4.63
CA GLY A 164 -8.15 -4.11 -4.94
C GLY A 164 -7.24 -5.13 -4.24
N GLY A 165 -6.36 -4.70 -3.33
CA GLY A 165 -5.59 -5.62 -2.48
C GLY A 165 -6.46 -6.41 -1.50
N THR A 166 -6.02 -7.63 -1.14
CA THR A 166 -6.82 -8.57 -0.32
C THR A 166 -6.11 -8.87 1.00
N SER A 167 -6.83 -8.72 2.12
CA SER A 167 -6.32 -9.10 3.44
C SER A 167 -6.19 -10.64 3.56
N CYS A 168 -5.38 -11.12 4.50
CA CYS A 168 -5.30 -12.55 4.77
C CYS A 168 -6.63 -13.11 5.29
N GLN A 169 -7.38 -12.34 6.08
CA GLN A 169 -8.67 -12.79 6.60
C GLN A 169 -9.72 -12.88 5.48
N ASP A 170 -9.77 -11.90 4.57
CA ASP A 170 -10.66 -11.95 3.41
C ASP A 170 -10.30 -13.11 2.50
N ALA A 171 -9.01 -13.32 2.21
CA ALA A 171 -8.57 -14.44 1.40
C ALA A 171 -8.98 -15.80 1.99
N VAL A 172 -8.97 -15.95 3.32
CA VAL A 172 -9.48 -17.14 4.01
C VAL A 172 -11.00 -17.28 3.84
N SER A 173 -11.74 -16.17 3.92
CA SER A 173 -13.19 -16.17 3.71
C SER A 173 -13.53 -16.56 2.26
N ASP A 174 -12.82 -15.99 1.29
CA ASP A 174 -13.01 -16.25 -0.14
C ASP A 174 -12.75 -17.72 -0.48
N VAL A 175 -11.75 -18.34 0.15
CA VAL A 175 -11.48 -19.77 0.03
C VAL A 175 -12.63 -20.62 0.56
N ALA A 176 -13.19 -20.26 1.71
CA ALA A 176 -14.33 -20.99 2.29
C ALA A 176 -15.58 -20.90 1.40
N ASP A 177 -15.86 -19.72 0.83
CA ASP A 177 -16.97 -19.51 -0.09
C ASP A 177 -16.78 -20.28 -1.41
N ALA A 178 -15.57 -20.24 -1.97
CA ALA A 178 -15.23 -20.97 -3.20
C ALA A 178 -15.23 -22.49 -3.00
N GLU A 179 -14.75 -22.99 -1.86
CA GLU A 179 -14.82 -24.41 -1.49
C GLU A 179 -16.28 -24.88 -1.41
N ALA A 180 -17.14 -24.10 -0.78
CA ALA A 180 -18.56 -24.42 -0.67
C ALA A 180 -19.25 -24.50 -2.04
N ALA A 181 -18.93 -23.58 -2.96
CA ALA A 181 -19.43 -23.61 -4.33
C ALA A 181 -18.91 -24.83 -5.12
N PHE A 182 -17.62 -25.15 -4.99
CA PHE A 182 -17.03 -26.34 -5.61
C PHE A 182 -17.65 -27.63 -5.09
N ALA A 183 -17.80 -27.77 -3.77
CA ALA A 183 -18.38 -28.96 -3.13
C ALA A 183 -19.87 -29.18 -3.49
N ALA A 184 -20.59 -28.12 -3.85
CA ALA A 184 -21.98 -28.19 -4.28
C ALA A 184 -22.16 -28.56 -5.77
N THR A 185 -21.07 -28.61 -6.55
CA THR A 185 -21.12 -28.79 -8.01
C THR A 185 -20.59 -30.16 -8.39
N ASP A 186 -21.43 -30.97 -9.05
CA ASP A 186 -21.04 -32.29 -9.54
C ASP A 186 -20.17 -32.16 -10.80
N SER A 187 -19.21 -33.07 -11.00
CA SER A 187 -18.29 -33.03 -12.15
C SER A 187 -18.95 -33.22 -13.51
N SER A 188 -20.20 -33.66 -13.56
CA SER A 188 -20.99 -33.71 -14.79
C SER A 188 -21.67 -32.38 -15.16
N MET A 189 -21.66 -31.39 -14.26
CA MET A 189 -22.27 -30.08 -14.49
C MET A 189 -21.35 -29.18 -15.33
N PRO A 190 -21.91 -28.36 -16.24
CA PRO A 190 -21.12 -27.47 -17.08
C PRO A 190 -20.37 -26.39 -16.30
N GLU A 191 -20.78 -26.08 -15.06
CA GLU A 191 -20.13 -25.10 -14.19
C GLU A 191 -18.91 -25.65 -13.44
N TYR A 192 -18.69 -26.98 -13.44
CA TYR A 192 -17.66 -27.63 -12.62
C TYR A 192 -16.26 -27.04 -12.83
N GLU A 193 -15.85 -26.88 -14.09
CA GLU A 193 -14.55 -26.31 -14.45
C GLU A 193 -14.40 -24.89 -13.89
N ALA A 194 -15.44 -24.06 -13.99
CA ALA A 194 -15.41 -22.69 -13.51
C ALA A 194 -15.29 -22.61 -11.98
N VAL A 195 -16.07 -23.40 -11.24
CA VAL A 195 -16.01 -23.38 -9.77
C VAL A 195 -14.74 -24.03 -9.21
N CYS A 196 -14.19 -25.04 -9.90
CA CYS A 196 -12.91 -25.64 -9.53
C CYS A 196 -11.76 -24.64 -9.71
N ASN A 197 -11.72 -23.94 -10.85
CA ASN A 197 -10.72 -22.91 -11.09
C ASN A 197 -10.86 -21.74 -10.11
N ALA A 198 -12.09 -21.30 -9.80
CA ALA A 198 -12.32 -20.26 -8.79
C ALA A 198 -11.79 -20.68 -7.40
N TYR A 199 -11.99 -21.94 -7.01
CA TYR A 199 -11.43 -22.44 -5.75
C TYR A 199 -9.89 -22.49 -5.76
N LYS A 200 -9.30 -22.92 -6.87
CA LYS A 200 -7.85 -22.95 -7.05
C LYS A 200 -7.23 -21.55 -7.02
N ASP A 201 -7.91 -20.57 -7.61
CA ASP A 201 -7.51 -19.16 -7.59
C ASP A 201 -7.59 -18.57 -6.18
N ALA A 202 -8.68 -18.83 -5.45
CA ALA A 202 -8.84 -18.39 -4.06
C ALA A 202 -7.74 -18.96 -3.16
N LEU A 203 -7.40 -20.24 -3.30
CA LEU A 203 -6.30 -20.86 -2.57
C LEU A 203 -4.95 -20.20 -2.88
N THR A 204 -4.73 -19.86 -4.15
CA THR A 204 -3.51 -19.16 -4.60
C THR A 204 -3.42 -17.75 -4.01
N VAL A 205 -4.52 -17.01 -3.98
CA VAL A 205 -4.61 -15.70 -3.30
C VAL A 205 -4.31 -15.85 -1.81
N GLN A 206 -4.88 -16.87 -1.13
CA GLN A 206 -4.59 -17.12 0.28
C GLN A 206 -3.10 -17.40 0.52
N ILE A 207 -2.45 -18.18 -0.34
CA ILE A 207 -1.00 -18.44 -0.25
C ILE A 207 -0.22 -17.12 -0.32
N PHE A 208 -0.58 -16.21 -1.22
CA PHE A 208 0.11 -14.93 -1.37
C PHE A 208 -0.20 -13.91 -0.27
N SER A 209 -1.41 -13.94 0.29
CA SER A 209 -1.82 -13.02 1.37
C SER A 209 -1.34 -13.47 2.75
N CYS A 210 -1.38 -14.77 3.04
CA CYS A 210 -1.14 -15.36 4.35
C CYS A 210 0.21 -16.10 4.45
N GLY A 211 0.76 -16.58 3.33
CA GLY A 211 1.86 -17.53 3.28
C GLY A 211 1.41 -18.98 3.46
N ASP A 212 2.25 -19.92 3.01
CA ASP A 212 2.03 -21.37 3.12
C ASP A 212 3.31 -22.08 3.58
N SER A 213 3.67 -21.87 4.84
CA SER A 213 4.95 -22.39 5.38
C SER A 213 5.01 -23.91 5.46
N THR A 214 3.86 -24.60 5.50
CA THR A 214 3.76 -26.06 5.53
C THR A 214 3.64 -26.67 4.13
N GLY A 215 3.35 -25.88 3.10
CA GLY A 215 3.07 -26.36 1.74
C GLY A 215 1.70 -27.05 1.60
N ALA A 216 0.83 -26.91 2.60
CA ALA A 216 -0.45 -27.63 2.64
C ALA A 216 -1.45 -27.05 1.63
N LEU A 217 -1.49 -25.72 1.49
CA LEU A 217 -2.35 -25.05 0.52
C LEU A 217 -1.85 -25.32 -0.90
N GLN A 218 -0.54 -25.27 -1.13
CA GLN A 218 0.05 -25.61 -2.42
C GLN A 218 -0.24 -27.07 -2.80
N SER A 219 -0.12 -28.00 -1.85
CA SER A 219 -0.45 -29.41 -2.09
C SER A 219 -1.92 -29.60 -2.47
N LEU A 220 -2.82 -28.81 -1.89
CA LEU A 220 -4.24 -28.82 -2.22
C LEU A 220 -4.48 -28.27 -3.63
N VAL A 221 -3.88 -27.14 -3.99
CA VAL A 221 -3.88 -26.57 -5.36
C VAL A 221 -3.40 -27.61 -6.38
N ASP A 222 -2.32 -28.32 -6.09
CA ASP A 222 -1.75 -29.34 -6.97
C ASP A 222 -2.70 -30.56 -7.11
N SER A 223 -3.42 -30.92 -6.03
CA SER A 223 -4.35 -32.05 -6.01
C SER A 223 -5.62 -31.82 -6.84
N LEU A 224 -6.01 -30.56 -7.04
CA LEU A 224 -7.14 -30.18 -7.90
C LEU A 224 -6.82 -30.38 -9.39
N GLY A 225 -5.53 -30.50 -9.75
CA GLY A 225 -5.11 -30.75 -11.14
C GLY A 225 -5.56 -29.63 -12.09
N ASP A 226 -6.03 -30.03 -13.27
CA ASP A 226 -6.43 -29.12 -14.36
C ASP A 226 -7.92 -28.77 -14.36
N CYS A 227 -8.69 -29.17 -13.33
CA CYS A 227 -10.12 -28.84 -13.20
C CYS A 227 -11.01 -29.29 -14.39
N ASN A 228 -10.71 -30.44 -15.00
CA ASN A 228 -11.42 -31.01 -16.16
C ASN A 228 -11.97 -32.42 -15.89
#